data_AF-A0A952PGB6-F1
#
_entry.id   AF-A0A952PGB6-F1
#
_cell.length_a   1.000
_cell.length_b   1.000
_cell.length_c   1.000
_cell.angle_alpha   90.00
_cell.angle_beta   90.00
_cell.angle_gamma   90.00
#
_symmetry.space_group_name_H-M   'P 1'
#
loop_
_entity.id
_entity.type
_entity.pdbx_description
1 polymer ?
#
loop_
_entity_poly.entity_id
_entity_poly.type
_entity_poly.pdbx_seq_one_letter_code
_entity_poly.pdbx_strand_id
1 'polypeptide(L)'
;MEIETQYHTEDDGFAGAISHSADIIEDFPEGAEEGTPFQEVFASTPADETTEAVPVEPALHISSDKRMGIHYFPDHKHYGQGALQKWLPAIQSLGVNWITLPAPLDRAIPDEFISGLISSDIQPVLQFDIPLTEEYSVEDFAALFRAYASWGVRYAVLFDRPNLRSQWPGVAWTQRGLVDNFLDKFIPLAQAARQAGLTPVFPALEPGGDYWDTAFLRSALEGLQGRGENELLASLVLGAYAWTRDRSMTWGAGGPENWPATMPYHTPEGSEDHMGFRIFDWYNAISRAVTGSVLPIILVAAGVQRENSQARDAQPVRRAIAMAESLQRAPSDTHNNRVPANVLACNFWLLCAAEDSPSSIHSWFRYQTAKPNQQGEEWLDWNAPKAKSAAVAQPVAAVPPATSSNLSAGSKGITKAQTLAHYMLLPHAEHWPMDTVRSFLESHQAAVGTSLEQALAASRVTLAGGLEAYPDETLRTLIQAGCAVDNLQAA
;
A
#
# COMPACT_ATOMS: atom_id res chain seq x y z
N MET A 1 -55.00 -40.49 14.99
CA MET A 1 -54.84 -40.83 16.41
C MET A 1 -53.34 -40.92 16.64
N GLU A 2 -52.64 -39.83 16.98
CA GLU A 2 -52.59 -39.19 18.32
C GLU A 2 -52.33 -40.28 19.40
N ILE A 3 -51.31 -40.23 20.27
CA ILE A 3 -50.86 -39.13 21.15
C ILE A 3 -49.38 -39.31 21.58
N GLU A 4 -48.79 -38.16 21.89
CA GLU A 4 -47.57 -37.72 22.60
C GLU A 4 -46.92 -38.51 23.78
N THR A 5 -45.61 -38.23 23.90
CA THR A 5 -44.73 -37.96 25.07
C THR A 5 -44.47 -39.00 26.15
N GLN A 6 -43.18 -39.22 26.46
CA GLN A 6 -42.49 -38.75 27.68
C GLN A 6 -41.00 -39.16 27.69
N TYR A 7 -40.12 -38.22 28.07
CA TYR A 7 -38.71 -38.45 28.39
C TYR A 7 -38.45 -37.93 29.81
N HIS A 8 -38.05 -38.81 30.73
CA HIS A 8 -37.12 -38.57 31.84
C HIS A 8 -36.90 -39.85 32.66
N THR A 9 -35.64 -40.20 32.91
CA THR A 9 -34.99 -40.44 34.22
C THR A 9 -33.56 -40.96 33.98
N GLU A 10 -32.54 -40.28 34.55
CA GLU A 10 -31.64 -40.77 35.63
C GLU A 10 -30.44 -41.58 35.08
N ASP A 11 -29.20 -41.52 35.56
CA ASP A 11 -28.56 -40.87 36.72
C ASP A 11 -27.03 -40.92 36.54
N ASP A 12 -26.32 -40.29 37.49
CA ASP A 12 -24.91 -40.49 37.88
C ASP A 12 -23.81 -39.99 36.91
N GLY A 13 -22.94 -39.03 37.26
CA GLY A 13 -22.39 -38.67 38.56
C GLY A 13 -20.94 -39.19 38.65
N PHE A 14 -19.94 -38.31 38.49
CA PHE A 14 -18.74 -38.30 39.35
C PHE A 14 -17.87 -37.07 39.06
N ALA A 15 -17.70 -36.26 40.10
CA ALA A 15 -16.79 -35.13 40.18
C ALA A 15 -15.37 -35.62 40.50
N GLY A 16 -14.34 -34.91 40.02
CA GLY A 16 -12.95 -35.14 40.39
C GLY A 16 -12.07 -33.96 39.99
N ALA A 17 -11.47 -33.31 40.99
CA ALA A 17 -10.94 -31.97 40.97
C ALA A 17 -9.53 -31.82 40.34
N ILE A 18 -9.27 -30.57 39.97
CA ILE A 18 -8.01 -29.93 39.61
C ILE A 18 -7.05 -29.91 40.81
N SER A 19 -5.76 -30.21 40.59
CA SER A 19 -4.64 -29.75 41.42
C SER A 19 -3.31 -29.84 40.67
N HIS A 20 -2.49 -28.81 40.86
CA HIS A 20 -1.14 -28.56 40.34
C HIS A 20 -0.13 -29.70 40.48
N SER A 21 0.86 -29.73 39.57
CA SER A 21 2.29 -29.86 39.91
C SER A 21 3.17 -29.46 38.72
N ALA A 22 4.33 -28.90 39.06
CA ALA A 22 5.34 -28.26 38.23
C ALA A 22 6.36 -29.25 37.61
N ASP A 23 7.28 -28.66 36.84
CA ASP A 23 8.63 -29.11 36.50
C ASP A 23 8.79 -30.27 35.50
N ILE A 24 9.17 -29.93 34.26
CA ILE A 24 10.15 -30.70 33.47
C ILE A 24 11.05 -29.70 32.70
N ILE A 25 12.31 -29.66 33.12
CA ILE A 25 13.50 -29.19 32.40
C ILE A 25 14.09 -30.40 31.63
N GLU A 26 14.96 -30.13 30.65
CA GLU A 26 15.79 -31.04 29.80
C GLU A 26 15.25 -31.18 28.37
N ASP A 27 16.01 -31.09 27.28
CA ASP A 27 17.44 -30.90 27.05
C ASP A 27 17.58 -30.59 25.54
N PHE A 28 18.33 -29.55 25.16
CA PHE A 28 18.73 -29.30 23.76
C PHE A 28 20.23 -29.62 23.63
N PRO A 29 20.67 -30.46 22.68
CA PRO A 29 22.08 -30.73 22.53
C PRO A 29 22.77 -29.60 21.74
N GLU A 30 23.65 -28.88 22.44
CA GLU A 30 24.79 -28.15 21.87
C GLU A 30 25.86 -29.16 21.40
N GLY A 31 26.47 -28.90 20.24
CA GLY A 31 27.74 -29.54 19.85
C GLY A 31 27.99 -29.68 18.35
N ALA A 32 28.85 -28.79 17.82
CA ALA A 32 29.88 -29.03 16.79
C ALA A 32 30.40 -27.65 16.33
N GLU A 33 31.39 -27.08 17.03
CA GLU A 33 32.84 -27.21 16.79
C GLU A 33 33.37 -26.60 15.47
N GLU A 34 34.37 -25.76 15.68
CA GLU A 34 35.17 -24.96 14.75
C GLU A 34 36.05 -25.82 13.82
N GLY A 35 36.30 -25.32 12.60
CA GLY A 35 37.23 -25.96 11.66
C GLY A 35 37.54 -25.14 10.41
N THR A 36 38.34 -24.07 10.60
CA THR A 36 39.39 -23.49 9.71
C THR A 36 39.16 -23.17 8.22
N PRO A 37 39.91 -22.16 7.68
CA PRO A 37 39.56 -21.42 6.47
C PRO A 37 40.21 -22.02 5.20
N PHE A 38 39.47 -22.03 4.09
CA PHE A 38 40.03 -22.30 2.77
C PHE A 38 40.23 -20.98 2.00
N GLN A 39 41.50 -20.64 1.77
CA GLN A 39 41.92 -19.66 0.78
C GLN A 39 42.03 -20.31 -0.61
N GLU A 40 41.51 -19.58 -1.59
CA GLU A 40 41.89 -19.44 -3.00
C GLU A 40 42.28 -20.67 -3.83
N VAL A 41 41.66 -20.76 -5.01
CA VAL A 41 42.29 -20.53 -6.34
C VAL A 41 41.31 -21.08 -7.38
N PHE A 42 40.76 -20.25 -8.26
CA PHE A 42 40.75 -20.55 -9.70
C PHE A 42 40.65 -19.27 -10.52
N ALA A 43 41.51 -19.26 -11.53
CA ALA A 43 41.88 -18.14 -12.35
C ALA A 43 40.84 -17.78 -13.41
N SER A 44 40.95 -16.52 -13.80
CA SER A 44 40.35 -15.78 -14.89
C SER A 44 40.58 -16.36 -16.30
N THR A 45 39.57 -16.26 -17.17
CA THR A 45 39.70 -16.00 -18.62
C THR A 45 38.37 -15.41 -19.14
N PRO A 46 38.38 -14.54 -20.19
CA PRO A 46 37.48 -13.38 -20.29
C PRO A 46 36.28 -13.54 -21.23
N ALA A 47 35.43 -12.51 -21.14
CA ALA A 47 34.22 -12.18 -21.86
C ALA A 47 34.25 -12.35 -23.39
N ASP A 48 33.09 -12.72 -23.96
CA ASP A 48 32.41 -11.91 -24.98
C ASP A 48 30.95 -12.37 -25.15
N GLU A 49 29.98 -11.51 -24.82
CA GLU A 49 28.69 -11.37 -25.49
C GLU A 49 27.90 -10.28 -24.76
N THR A 50 28.01 -9.06 -25.29
CA THR A 50 27.23 -7.89 -24.90
C THR A 50 25.77 -8.07 -25.32
N THR A 51 24.95 -8.67 -24.47
CA THR A 51 23.51 -8.38 -24.47
C THR A 51 23.30 -7.04 -23.77
N GLU A 52 23.00 -6.01 -24.56
CA GLU A 52 22.50 -4.73 -24.05
C GLU A 52 21.26 -5.00 -23.19
N ALA A 53 21.44 -4.89 -21.87
CA ALA A 53 20.35 -4.87 -20.92
C ALA A 53 19.48 -3.64 -21.22
N VAL A 54 18.23 -3.87 -21.63
CA VAL A 54 17.21 -2.83 -21.68
C VAL A 54 17.08 -2.27 -20.26
N PRO A 55 17.22 -0.94 -20.06
CA PRO A 55 17.09 -0.35 -18.74
C PRO A 55 15.68 -0.63 -18.20
N VAL A 56 15.58 -1.32 -17.07
CA VAL A 56 14.36 -1.38 -16.27
C VAL A 56 14.10 0.04 -15.77
N GLU A 57 13.01 0.66 -16.24
CA GLU A 57 12.61 1.99 -15.80
C GLU A 57 12.49 2.04 -14.26
N PRO A 58 13.01 3.08 -13.59
CA PRO A 58 12.97 3.16 -12.14
C PRO A 58 11.55 3.46 -11.65
N ALA A 59 11.14 2.69 -10.63
CA ALA A 59 10.05 2.92 -9.69
C ALA A 59 8.82 3.68 -10.23
N LEU A 60 7.72 2.94 -10.45
CA LEU A 60 6.37 3.50 -10.58
C LEU A 60 6.10 4.51 -9.45
N HIS A 61 6.22 5.80 -9.75
CA HIS A 61 5.80 6.87 -8.85
C HIS A 61 4.27 6.89 -8.82
N ILE A 62 3.68 6.09 -7.93
CA ILE A 62 2.26 6.17 -7.62
C ILE A 62 2.06 7.41 -6.76
N SER A 63 1.21 8.33 -7.23
CA SER A 63 0.84 9.51 -6.46
C SER A 63 0.13 9.10 -5.16
N SER A 64 0.39 9.84 -4.08
CA SER A 64 -0.08 9.45 -2.73
C SER A 64 -1.60 9.35 -2.61
N ASP A 65 -2.33 10.05 -3.47
CA ASP A 65 -3.79 10.03 -3.60
C ASP A 65 -4.34 8.74 -4.25
N LYS A 66 -3.51 7.95 -4.96
CA LYS A 66 -3.93 6.73 -5.67
C LYS A 66 -3.53 5.42 -5.01
N ARG A 67 -3.32 5.42 -3.69
CA ARG A 67 -2.84 4.24 -2.93
C ARG A 67 -3.94 3.45 -2.21
N MET A 68 -5.18 3.90 -2.28
CA MET A 68 -6.29 3.24 -1.60
C MET A 68 -6.84 2.09 -2.46
N GLY A 69 -7.06 0.95 -1.81
CA GLY A 69 -7.63 -0.23 -2.44
C GLY A 69 -8.67 -0.91 -1.58
N ILE A 70 -9.30 -1.93 -2.13
CA ILE A 70 -10.26 -2.79 -1.41
C ILE A 70 -10.01 -4.25 -1.76
N HIS A 71 -10.15 -5.15 -0.79
CA HIS A 71 -10.22 -6.57 -1.07
C HIS A 71 -11.64 -6.93 -1.53
N TYR A 72 -11.78 -7.67 -2.63
CA TYR A 72 -13.08 -7.88 -3.26
C TYR A 72 -14.02 -8.82 -2.47
N PHE A 73 -13.94 -10.12 -2.73
CA PHE A 73 -14.65 -11.18 -2.03
C PHE A 73 -13.62 -12.19 -1.54
N PRO A 74 -13.90 -12.96 -0.49
CA PRO A 74 -12.99 -14.00 0.01
C PRO A 74 -13.11 -15.31 -0.80
N ASP A 75 -13.74 -15.29 -1.97
CA ASP A 75 -14.01 -16.47 -2.80
C ASP A 75 -13.91 -16.16 -4.30
N HIS A 76 -14.02 -17.21 -5.14
CA HIS A 76 -13.85 -17.14 -6.59
C HIS A 76 -15.18 -17.11 -7.38
N LYS A 77 -16.31 -16.77 -6.75
CA LYS A 77 -17.65 -16.93 -7.33
C LYS A 77 -18.22 -15.66 -7.96
N HIS A 78 -17.55 -14.52 -7.81
CA HIS A 78 -18.12 -13.20 -8.10
C HIS A 78 -17.48 -12.47 -9.30
N TYR A 79 -17.10 -13.22 -10.35
CA TYR A 79 -16.33 -12.68 -11.49
C TYR A 79 -17.09 -12.58 -12.83
N GLY A 80 -18.41 -12.81 -12.83
CA GLY A 80 -19.20 -12.70 -14.06
C GLY A 80 -19.56 -11.24 -14.43
N GLN A 81 -20.01 -11.04 -15.66
CA GLN A 81 -20.48 -9.73 -16.14
C GLN A 81 -21.56 -9.10 -15.23
N GLY A 82 -22.51 -9.89 -14.75
CA GLY A 82 -23.54 -9.42 -13.80
C GLY A 82 -22.96 -9.00 -12.45
N ALA A 83 -21.87 -9.64 -12.01
CA ALA A 83 -21.16 -9.23 -10.80
C ALA A 83 -20.42 -7.90 -11.02
N LEU A 84 -19.75 -7.73 -12.16
CA LEU A 84 -19.13 -6.46 -12.52
C LEU A 84 -20.16 -5.32 -12.54
N GLN A 85 -21.28 -5.49 -13.26
CA GLN A 85 -22.34 -4.47 -13.32
C GLN A 85 -22.90 -4.10 -11.95
N LYS A 86 -23.00 -5.08 -11.05
CA LYS A 86 -23.49 -4.89 -9.68
C LYS A 86 -22.48 -4.16 -8.79
N TRP A 87 -21.22 -4.56 -8.84
CA TRP A 87 -20.21 -4.17 -7.84
C TRP A 87 -19.30 -3.04 -8.28
N LEU A 88 -19.08 -2.83 -9.58
CA LEU A 88 -18.24 -1.75 -10.09
C LEU A 88 -18.69 -0.37 -9.59
N PRO A 89 -20.00 -0.01 -9.59
CA PRO A 89 -20.43 1.29 -9.04
C PRO A 89 -20.11 1.46 -7.55
N ALA A 90 -20.20 0.37 -6.77
CA ALA A 90 -19.86 0.38 -5.35
C ALA A 90 -18.35 0.56 -5.13
N ILE A 91 -17.52 -0.13 -5.92
CA ILE A 91 -16.07 0.02 -5.88
C ILE A 91 -15.67 1.46 -6.26
N GLN A 92 -16.24 2.01 -7.33
CA GLN A 92 -15.98 3.38 -7.76
C GLN A 92 -16.42 4.41 -6.70
N SER A 93 -17.56 4.19 -6.04
CA SER A 93 -18.05 5.11 -5.01
C SER A 93 -17.12 5.20 -3.80
N LEU A 94 -16.34 4.14 -3.52
CA LEU A 94 -15.34 4.16 -2.45
C LEU A 94 -14.15 5.06 -2.75
N GLY A 95 -13.95 5.47 -4.02
CA GLY A 95 -12.80 6.27 -4.45
C GLY A 95 -11.47 5.51 -4.36
N VAL A 96 -11.50 4.17 -4.52
CA VAL A 96 -10.30 3.33 -4.53
C VAL A 96 -9.76 3.16 -5.95
N ASN A 97 -8.45 2.92 -6.06
CA ASN A 97 -7.75 2.71 -7.32
C ASN A 97 -7.14 1.30 -7.43
N TRP A 98 -7.26 0.50 -6.39
CA TRP A 98 -6.70 -0.85 -6.32
C TRP A 98 -7.75 -1.85 -5.87
N ILE A 99 -7.65 -3.07 -6.37
CA ILE A 99 -8.51 -4.17 -5.93
C ILE A 99 -7.73 -5.48 -5.86
N THR A 100 -7.75 -6.13 -4.70
CA THR A 100 -7.22 -7.49 -4.55
C THR A 100 -8.31 -8.50 -4.93
N LEU A 101 -7.98 -9.40 -5.86
CA LEU A 101 -8.88 -10.44 -6.38
C LEU A 101 -8.27 -11.83 -6.12
N PRO A 102 -8.90 -12.67 -5.28
CA PRO A 102 -8.53 -14.07 -5.18
C PRO A 102 -8.74 -14.78 -6.52
N ALA A 103 -7.65 -15.27 -7.10
CA ALA A 103 -7.61 -15.85 -8.43
C ALA A 103 -7.71 -17.39 -8.35
N PRO A 104 -8.72 -18.01 -8.99
CA PRO A 104 -8.77 -19.45 -9.09
C PRO A 104 -7.57 -20.01 -9.87
N LEU A 105 -7.12 -21.20 -9.49
CA LEU A 105 -5.98 -21.88 -10.15
C LEU A 105 -6.41 -22.69 -11.38
N ASP A 106 -7.67 -23.13 -11.43
CA ASP A 106 -8.23 -24.01 -12.45
C ASP A 106 -8.81 -23.28 -13.66
N ARG A 107 -8.98 -21.96 -13.56
CA ARG A 107 -9.57 -21.11 -14.62
C ARG A 107 -9.15 -19.66 -14.48
N ALA A 108 -9.25 -18.90 -15.56
CA ALA A 108 -9.08 -17.45 -15.51
C ALA A 108 -10.33 -16.74 -14.97
N ILE A 109 -10.14 -15.63 -14.27
CA ILE A 109 -11.16 -14.59 -14.11
C ILE A 109 -11.49 -14.08 -15.52
N PRO A 110 -12.77 -13.95 -15.92
CA PRO A 110 -13.13 -13.51 -17.26
C PRO A 110 -12.50 -12.17 -17.64
N ASP A 111 -11.97 -12.08 -18.87
CA ASP A 111 -11.39 -10.85 -19.44
C ASP A 111 -12.31 -9.64 -19.23
N GLU A 112 -13.60 -9.79 -19.56
CA GLU A 112 -14.60 -8.72 -19.42
C GLU A 112 -14.63 -8.11 -18.00
N PHE A 113 -14.40 -8.92 -16.97
CA PHE A 113 -14.34 -8.45 -15.58
C PHE A 113 -13.06 -7.67 -15.32
N ILE A 114 -11.90 -8.22 -15.73
CA ILE A 114 -10.58 -7.60 -15.56
C ILE A 114 -10.48 -6.29 -16.34
N SER A 115 -10.77 -6.33 -17.64
CA SER A 115 -10.76 -5.17 -18.53
C SER A 115 -11.78 -4.11 -18.09
N GLY A 116 -12.92 -4.53 -17.51
CA GLY A 116 -13.90 -3.62 -16.91
C GLY A 116 -13.37 -2.82 -15.71
N LEU A 117 -12.58 -3.46 -14.84
CA LEU A 117 -11.90 -2.78 -13.73
C LEU A 117 -10.82 -1.83 -14.23
N ILE A 118 -9.95 -2.29 -15.13
CA ILE A 118 -8.82 -1.51 -15.65
C ILE A 118 -9.31 -0.28 -16.43
N SER A 119 -10.33 -0.44 -17.27
CA SER A 119 -10.96 0.69 -17.98
C SER A 119 -11.60 1.73 -17.05
N SER A 120 -11.84 1.36 -15.79
CA SER A 120 -12.35 2.22 -14.73
C SER A 120 -11.25 2.81 -13.83
N ASP A 121 -9.98 2.74 -14.24
CA ASP A 121 -8.80 3.18 -13.46
C ASP A 121 -8.67 2.46 -12.09
N ILE A 122 -9.10 1.19 -12.05
CA ILE A 122 -8.95 0.30 -10.89
C ILE A 122 -7.94 -0.79 -11.26
N GLN A 123 -6.78 -0.76 -10.61
CA GLN A 123 -5.68 -1.71 -10.80
C GLN A 123 -5.95 -3.02 -10.05
N PRO A 124 -6.12 -4.15 -10.75
CA PRO A 124 -6.21 -5.46 -10.10
C PRO A 124 -4.84 -5.93 -9.60
N VAL A 125 -4.86 -6.54 -8.41
CA VAL A 125 -3.81 -7.39 -7.85
C VAL A 125 -4.39 -8.79 -7.75
N LEU A 126 -3.86 -9.73 -8.53
CA LEU A 126 -4.33 -11.11 -8.52
C LEU A 126 -3.63 -11.87 -7.40
N GLN A 127 -4.41 -12.47 -6.51
CA GLN A 127 -3.89 -13.28 -5.42
C GLN A 127 -4.13 -14.77 -5.72
N PHE A 128 -3.05 -15.48 -6.04
CA PHE A 128 -3.09 -16.93 -6.24
C PHE A 128 -2.73 -17.62 -4.92
N ASP A 129 -3.75 -18.10 -4.21
CA ASP A 129 -3.58 -18.91 -3.02
C ASP A 129 -3.17 -20.33 -3.42
N ILE A 130 -1.91 -20.48 -3.86
CA ILE A 130 -1.33 -21.74 -4.34
C ILE A 130 -0.98 -22.61 -3.13
N PRO A 131 -1.62 -23.78 -2.92
CA PRO A 131 -1.24 -24.69 -1.83
C PRO A 131 0.22 -25.15 -1.92
N LEU A 132 0.96 -25.17 -0.81
CA LEU A 132 2.32 -25.75 -0.77
C LEU A 132 2.32 -27.29 -0.79
N THR A 133 1.15 -27.90 -0.67
CA THR A 133 0.96 -29.36 -0.58
C THR A 133 1.00 -30.08 -1.93
N GLU A 134 0.93 -29.34 -3.04
CA GLU A 134 0.81 -29.91 -4.38
C GLU A 134 2.01 -29.52 -5.26
N GLU A 135 2.11 -30.19 -6.40
CA GLU A 135 3.05 -29.85 -7.47
C GLU A 135 2.27 -29.21 -8.62
N TYR A 136 2.86 -28.19 -9.24
CA TYR A 136 2.20 -27.41 -10.28
C TYR A 136 3.03 -27.39 -11.56
N SER A 137 2.36 -27.45 -12.70
CA SER A 137 3.02 -27.18 -13.99
C SER A 137 3.29 -25.69 -14.11
N VAL A 138 4.56 -25.34 -14.27
CA VAL A 138 4.99 -23.96 -14.54
C VAL A 138 4.41 -23.49 -15.88
N GLU A 139 4.25 -24.38 -16.85
CA GLU A 139 3.71 -24.09 -18.18
C GLU A 139 2.24 -23.66 -18.14
N ASP A 140 1.42 -24.34 -17.32
CA ASP A 140 0.00 -24.01 -17.13
C ASP A 140 -0.14 -22.61 -16.51
N PHE A 141 0.64 -22.32 -15.46
CA PHE A 141 0.70 -20.99 -14.85
C PHE A 141 1.21 -19.94 -15.84
N ALA A 142 2.25 -20.25 -16.63
CA ALA A 142 2.78 -19.32 -17.62
C ALA A 142 1.75 -18.95 -18.69
N ALA A 143 0.90 -19.89 -19.12
CA ALA A 143 -0.20 -19.61 -20.04
C ALA A 143 -1.24 -18.69 -19.41
N LEU A 144 -1.62 -18.95 -18.15
CA LEU A 144 -2.56 -18.13 -17.40
C LEU A 144 -2.02 -16.71 -17.17
N PHE A 145 -0.75 -16.57 -16.80
CA PHE A 145 -0.10 -15.28 -16.59
C PHE A 145 -0.03 -14.45 -17.87
N ARG A 146 0.28 -15.07 -19.03
CA ARG A 146 0.28 -14.36 -20.33
C ARG A 146 -1.10 -13.81 -20.67
N ALA A 147 -2.17 -14.55 -20.38
CA ALA A 147 -3.53 -14.06 -20.58
C ALA A 147 -3.80 -12.82 -19.73
N TYR A 148 -3.52 -12.88 -18.43
CA TYR A 148 -3.71 -11.74 -17.53
C TYR A 148 -2.86 -10.52 -17.90
N ALA A 149 -1.60 -10.72 -18.25
CA ALA A 149 -0.73 -9.65 -18.71
C ALA A 149 -1.28 -8.98 -19.97
N SER A 150 -1.81 -9.76 -20.93
CA SER A 150 -2.42 -9.23 -22.15
C SER A 150 -3.69 -8.40 -21.90
N TRP A 151 -4.40 -8.67 -20.79
CA TRP A 151 -5.56 -7.88 -20.36
C TRP A 151 -5.16 -6.65 -19.52
N GLY A 152 -3.86 -6.44 -19.26
CA GLY A 152 -3.33 -5.29 -18.54
C GLY A 152 -3.18 -5.48 -17.03
N VAL A 153 -3.33 -6.69 -16.51
CA VAL A 153 -2.96 -7.01 -15.13
C VAL A 153 -1.45 -6.81 -14.97
N ARG A 154 -1.05 -6.25 -13.82
CA ARG A 154 0.36 -5.98 -13.52
C ARG A 154 0.91 -6.82 -12.39
N TYR A 155 0.11 -7.19 -11.39
CA TYR A 155 0.63 -7.78 -10.15
C TYR A 155 0.00 -9.15 -9.89
N ALA A 156 0.84 -10.12 -9.56
CA ALA A 156 0.44 -11.46 -9.15
C ALA A 156 1.10 -11.82 -7.81
N VAL A 157 0.31 -11.93 -6.75
CA VAL A 157 0.72 -12.51 -5.47
C VAL A 157 0.67 -14.02 -5.62
N LEU A 158 1.80 -14.68 -5.36
CA LEU A 158 1.92 -16.13 -5.48
C LEU A 158 2.07 -16.73 -4.09
N PHE A 159 1.26 -17.75 -3.78
CA PHE A 159 1.14 -18.36 -2.46
C PHE A 159 0.53 -17.41 -1.40
N ASP A 160 0.17 -17.96 -0.25
CA ASP A 160 -0.32 -17.19 0.91
C ASP A 160 0.25 -17.75 2.21
N ARG A 161 0.80 -16.87 3.06
CA ARG A 161 1.30 -17.16 4.42
C ARG A 161 2.15 -18.44 4.54
N PRO A 162 3.20 -18.63 3.71
CA PRO A 162 4.08 -19.80 3.80
C PRO A 162 4.81 -19.90 5.14
N ASN A 163 4.76 -18.88 5.99
CA ASN A 163 5.29 -18.89 7.35
C ASN A 163 4.32 -19.46 8.41
N LEU A 164 3.20 -20.04 7.99
CA LEU A 164 2.28 -20.77 8.87
C LEU A 164 2.45 -22.28 8.72
N ARG A 165 2.44 -23.00 9.84
CA ARG A 165 2.55 -24.47 9.88
C ARG A 165 1.41 -25.15 9.14
N SER A 166 0.22 -24.58 9.19
CA SER A 166 -0.97 -25.11 8.52
C SER A 166 -0.87 -25.13 6.99
N GLN A 167 0.04 -24.35 6.39
CA GLN A 167 0.25 -24.33 4.94
C GLN A 167 1.08 -25.51 4.44
N TRP A 168 1.79 -26.21 5.32
CA TRP A 168 2.76 -27.24 4.94
C TRP A 168 2.24 -28.67 5.17
N PRO A 169 2.52 -29.61 4.27
CA PRO A 169 2.11 -31.00 4.44
C PRO A 169 2.96 -31.70 5.52
N GLY A 170 2.29 -32.25 6.53
CA GLY A 170 2.87 -33.22 7.47
C GLY A 170 4.19 -32.75 8.12
N VAL A 171 5.28 -33.49 7.84
CA VAL A 171 6.61 -33.23 8.42
C VAL A 171 7.40 -32.14 7.66
N ALA A 172 6.90 -31.64 6.52
CA ALA A 172 7.61 -30.65 5.70
C ALA A 172 7.95 -29.38 6.50
N TRP A 173 7.06 -28.97 7.40
CA TRP A 173 7.30 -27.84 8.33
C TRP A 173 8.57 -28.00 9.17
N THR A 174 8.88 -29.22 9.59
CA THR A 174 10.01 -29.52 10.47
C THR A 174 11.32 -29.82 9.72
N GLN A 175 11.28 -29.81 8.38
CA GLN A 175 12.48 -30.03 7.58
C GLN A 175 13.45 -28.85 7.72
N ARG A 176 14.75 -29.14 7.71
CA ARG A 176 15.78 -28.10 7.62
C ARG A 176 15.61 -27.33 6.32
N GLY A 177 15.89 -26.02 6.35
CA GLY A 177 15.78 -25.18 5.17
C GLY A 177 14.33 -24.95 4.71
N LEU A 178 13.37 -24.80 5.64
CA LEU A 178 11.97 -24.54 5.30
C LEU A 178 11.81 -23.39 4.27
N VAL A 179 12.57 -22.32 4.46
CA VAL A 179 12.56 -21.16 3.56
C VAL A 179 13.14 -21.54 2.19
N ASP A 180 14.21 -22.33 2.13
CA ASP A 180 14.77 -22.82 0.88
C ASP A 180 13.79 -23.72 0.11
N ASN A 181 13.10 -24.62 0.83
CA ASN A 181 12.07 -25.48 0.25
C ASN A 181 10.89 -24.66 -0.29
N PHE A 182 10.56 -23.53 0.35
CA PHE A 182 9.57 -22.60 -0.16
C PHE A 182 10.08 -21.92 -1.43
N LEU A 183 11.32 -21.45 -1.45
CA LEU A 183 11.94 -20.82 -2.62
C LEU A 183 12.01 -21.75 -3.83
N ASP A 184 12.24 -23.05 -3.61
CA ASP A 184 12.21 -24.06 -4.68
C ASP A 184 10.86 -24.12 -5.41
N LYS A 185 9.76 -23.82 -4.69
CA LYS A 185 8.40 -23.73 -5.26
C LYS A 185 8.07 -22.34 -5.80
N PHE A 186 8.54 -21.29 -5.11
CA PHE A 186 8.23 -19.90 -5.45
C PHE A 186 8.95 -19.43 -6.72
N ILE A 187 10.26 -19.66 -6.82
CA ILE A 187 11.10 -19.08 -7.89
C ILE A 187 10.61 -19.45 -9.29
N PRO A 188 10.30 -20.73 -9.61
CA PRO A 188 9.87 -21.09 -10.97
C PRO A 188 8.59 -20.36 -11.40
N LEU A 189 7.61 -20.23 -10.49
CA LEU A 189 6.36 -19.54 -10.78
C LEU A 189 6.54 -18.02 -10.84
N ALA A 190 7.36 -17.45 -9.98
CA ALA A 190 7.66 -16.02 -9.98
C ALA A 190 8.42 -15.60 -11.26
N GLN A 191 9.35 -16.44 -11.72
CA GLN A 191 10.02 -16.25 -13.01
C GLN A 191 9.04 -16.37 -14.19
N ALA A 192 8.12 -17.35 -14.17
CA ALA A 192 7.09 -17.47 -15.18
C ALA A 192 6.17 -16.24 -15.24
N ALA A 193 5.79 -15.68 -14.09
CA ALA A 193 5.03 -14.44 -14.00
C ALA A 193 5.82 -13.26 -14.61
N ARG A 194 7.10 -13.11 -14.24
CA ARG A 194 8.00 -12.07 -14.79
C ARG A 194 8.12 -12.18 -16.32
N GLN A 195 8.37 -13.37 -16.83
CA GLN A 195 8.52 -13.63 -18.26
C GLN A 195 7.23 -13.39 -19.04
N ALA A 196 6.07 -13.58 -18.40
CA ALA A 196 4.77 -13.26 -18.99
C ALA A 196 4.46 -11.75 -19.01
N GLY A 197 5.29 -10.91 -18.37
CA GLY A 197 5.07 -9.47 -18.25
C GLY A 197 4.31 -9.04 -16.99
N LEU A 198 4.12 -9.94 -16.03
CA LEU A 198 3.59 -9.61 -14.71
C LEU A 198 4.73 -9.29 -13.73
N THR A 199 4.45 -8.47 -12.73
CA THR A 199 5.29 -8.23 -11.57
C THR A 199 4.96 -9.27 -10.50
N PRO A 200 5.89 -10.19 -10.16
CA PRO A 200 5.67 -11.12 -9.08
C PRO A 200 5.66 -10.38 -7.75
N VAL A 201 4.65 -10.67 -6.94
CA VAL A 201 4.53 -10.18 -5.56
C VAL A 201 4.84 -11.36 -4.64
N PHE A 202 5.89 -11.22 -3.81
CA PHE A 202 6.21 -12.17 -2.75
C PHE A 202 4.98 -12.34 -1.83
N PRO A 203 4.63 -13.56 -1.40
CA PRO A 203 3.41 -13.78 -0.62
C PRO A 203 3.38 -12.91 0.63
N ALA A 204 2.18 -12.44 0.97
CA ALA A 204 1.97 -11.86 2.28
C ALA A 204 2.19 -12.94 3.36
N LEU A 205 3.04 -12.64 4.33
CA LEU A 205 3.31 -13.50 5.48
C LEU A 205 2.32 -13.18 6.60
N GLU A 206 2.00 -14.17 7.44
CA GLU A 206 1.20 -13.93 8.64
C GLU A 206 2.07 -13.19 9.67
N PRO A 207 1.72 -11.98 10.10
CA PRO A 207 2.53 -11.24 11.07
C PRO A 207 2.65 -12.01 12.39
N GLY A 208 3.86 -12.33 12.83
CA GLY A 208 4.10 -13.14 14.02
C GLY A 208 3.55 -14.58 13.90
N GLY A 209 3.44 -15.12 12.69
CA GLY A 209 3.03 -16.50 12.45
C GLY A 209 3.97 -17.54 13.06
N ASP A 210 3.66 -18.83 12.84
CA ASP A 210 4.41 -19.96 13.44
C ASP A 210 5.92 -19.88 13.16
N TYR A 211 6.30 -19.44 11.95
CA TYR A 211 7.63 -18.93 11.65
C TYR A 211 7.56 -17.40 11.63
N TRP A 212 8.36 -16.76 12.46
CA TRP A 212 8.41 -15.29 12.56
C TRP A 212 8.67 -14.66 11.19
N ASP A 213 7.70 -13.92 10.68
CA ASP A 213 7.68 -13.45 9.28
C ASP A 213 8.84 -12.52 8.94
N THR A 214 9.32 -11.68 9.86
CA THR A 214 10.51 -10.86 9.61
C THR A 214 11.79 -11.71 9.47
N ALA A 215 11.88 -12.84 10.18
CA ALA A 215 12.97 -13.79 9.98
C ALA A 215 12.78 -14.59 8.68
N PHE A 216 11.56 -15.01 8.37
CA PHE A 216 11.23 -15.72 7.13
C PHE A 216 11.57 -14.87 5.90
N LEU A 217 11.13 -13.61 5.89
CA LEU A 217 11.37 -12.66 4.81
C LEU A 217 12.88 -12.41 4.62
N ARG A 218 13.62 -12.19 5.70
CA ARG A 218 15.07 -12.02 5.64
C ARG A 218 15.73 -13.23 4.97
N SER A 219 15.47 -14.42 5.47
CA SER A 219 16.03 -15.65 4.91
C SER A 219 15.60 -15.89 3.46
N ALA A 220 14.38 -15.50 3.09
CA ALA A 220 13.88 -15.65 1.72
C ALA A 220 14.62 -14.70 0.75
N LEU A 221 14.80 -13.43 1.14
CA LEU A 221 15.55 -12.47 0.33
C LEU A 221 17.04 -12.85 0.23
N GLU A 222 17.64 -13.32 1.33
CA GLU A 222 19.02 -13.82 1.34
C GLU A 222 19.16 -15.08 0.47
N GLY A 223 18.17 -15.98 0.51
CA GLY A 223 18.12 -17.17 -0.34
C GLY A 223 17.99 -16.82 -1.83
N LEU A 224 17.15 -15.86 -2.20
CA LEU A 224 17.06 -15.35 -3.58
C LEU A 224 18.39 -14.74 -4.04
N GLN A 225 19.04 -13.94 -3.18
CA GLN A 225 20.34 -13.34 -3.49
C GLN A 225 21.44 -14.39 -3.64
N GLY A 226 21.50 -15.36 -2.72
CA GLY A 226 22.47 -16.46 -2.74
C GLY A 226 22.32 -17.39 -3.94
N ARG A 227 21.11 -17.51 -4.50
CA ARG A 227 20.82 -18.27 -5.73
C ARG A 227 21.06 -17.48 -7.01
N GLY A 228 21.43 -16.19 -6.91
CA GLY A 228 21.70 -15.34 -8.07
C GLY A 228 20.45 -14.85 -8.80
N GLU A 229 19.28 -14.82 -8.14
CA GLU A 229 17.99 -14.41 -8.71
C GLU A 229 17.88 -12.87 -8.87
N ASN A 230 18.89 -12.24 -9.47
CA ASN A 230 19.05 -10.78 -9.52
C ASN A 230 17.91 -10.09 -10.27
N GLU A 231 17.50 -10.62 -11.43
CA GLU A 231 16.38 -10.06 -12.20
C GLU A 231 15.04 -10.21 -11.48
N LEU A 232 14.86 -11.32 -10.74
CA LEU A 232 13.67 -11.53 -9.95
C LEU A 232 13.64 -10.51 -8.81
N LEU A 233 14.73 -10.39 -8.05
CA LEU A 233 14.86 -9.43 -6.96
C LEU A 233 14.65 -7.98 -7.42
N ALA A 234 15.19 -7.60 -8.58
CA ALA A 234 15.07 -6.25 -9.13
C ALA A 234 13.63 -5.88 -9.52
N SER A 235 12.79 -6.88 -9.81
CA SER A 235 11.38 -6.70 -10.20
C SER A 235 10.38 -7.16 -9.14
N LEU A 236 10.86 -7.60 -7.96
CA LEU A 236 10.03 -8.16 -6.91
C LEU A 236 9.29 -7.07 -6.14
N VAL A 237 8.01 -7.31 -5.85
CA VAL A 237 7.22 -6.52 -4.88
C VAL A 237 6.96 -7.40 -3.66
N LEU A 238 6.94 -6.81 -2.47
CA LEU A 238 6.60 -7.54 -1.24
C LEU A 238 5.10 -7.43 -0.95
N GLY A 239 4.44 -8.56 -0.73
CA GLY A 239 3.11 -8.61 -0.13
C GLY A 239 3.21 -8.50 1.39
N ALA A 240 2.28 -7.80 2.02
CA ALA A 240 2.16 -7.77 3.48
C ALA A 240 0.70 -7.69 3.92
N TYR A 241 0.40 -8.31 5.07
CA TYR A 241 -0.85 -8.10 5.80
C TYR A 241 -0.67 -7.02 6.86
N ALA A 242 -1.35 -5.88 6.69
CA ALA A 242 -1.26 -4.73 7.58
C ALA A 242 -2.45 -4.67 8.55
N TRP A 243 -2.57 -5.72 9.36
CA TRP A 243 -3.59 -5.80 10.39
C TRP A 243 -3.25 -4.90 11.57
N THR A 244 -4.25 -4.23 12.14
CA THR A 244 -4.02 -3.34 13.28
C THR A 244 -3.83 -4.09 14.59
N ARG A 245 -4.44 -5.28 14.75
CA ARG A 245 -4.42 -6.11 15.97
C ARG A 245 -4.70 -5.31 17.25
N ASP A 246 -5.67 -4.40 17.16
CA ASP A 246 -6.06 -3.45 18.22
C ASP A 246 -4.93 -2.53 18.74
N ARG A 247 -3.78 -2.48 18.04
CA ARG A 247 -2.67 -1.59 18.34
C ARG A 247 -2.93 -0.16 17.86
N SER A 248 -2.09 0.77 18.32
CA SER A 248 -2.09 2.14 17.82
C SER A 248 -1.70 2.19 16.35
N MET A 249 -2.08 3.25 15.63
CA MET A 249 -1.74 3.38 14.22
C MET A 249 -0.24 3.57 13.95
N THR A 250 0.52 3.90 14.98
CA THR A 250 1.98 4.09 14.95
C THR A 250 2.74 2.93 15.56
N TRP A 251 2.05 1.84 15.95
CA TRP A 251 2.71 0.69 16.53
C TRP A 251 3.73 0.10 15.56
N GLY A 252 4.97 -0.05 16.02
CA GLY A 252 6.10 -0.52 15.22
C GLY A 252 6.67 0.53 14.26
N ALA A 253 6.25 1.80 14.36
CA ALA A 253 6.71 2.84 13.44
C ALA A 253 8.23 3.05 13.51
N GLY A 254 8.85 3.14 12.33
CA GLY A 254 10.29 3.28 12.16
C GLY A 254 11.07 1.98 12.31
N GLY A 255 10.40 0.83 12.43
CA GLY A 255 11.04 -0.47 12.26
C GLY A 255 12.04 -0.82 13.37
N PRO A 256 12.93 -1.79 13.12
CA PRO A 256 13.95 -2.21 14.09
C PRO A 256 14.95 -1.10 14.45
N GLU A 257 15.06 -0.03 13.66
CA GLU A 257 15.89 1.12 13.98
C GLU A 257 15.36 1.91 15.20
N ASN A 258 14.03 2.02 15.33
CA ASN A 258 13.40 2.62 16.51
C ASN A 258 13.18 1.60 17.64
N TRP A 259 13.09 0.31 17.30
CA TRP A 259 12.80 -0.78 18.24
C TRP A 259 13.89 -1.87 18.22
N PRO A 260 15.16 -1.55 18.52
CA PRO A 260 16.29 -2.46 18.33
C PRO A 260 16.32 -3.63 19.32
N ALA A 261 15.54 -3.56 20.41
CA ALA A 261 15.46 -4.60 21.41
C ALA A 261 14.45 -5.72 21.04
N THR A 262 13.60 -5.49 20.04
CA THR A 262 12.64 -6.47 19.55
C THR A 262 13.33 -7.48 18.66
N MET A 263 13.18 -8.75 19.01
CA MET A 263 13.78 -9.89 18.30
C MET A 263 12.68 -10.86 17.87
N PRO A 264 12.96 -11.78 16.92
CA PRO A 264 12.02 -12.84 16.60
C PRO A 264 11.49 -13.55 17.85
N TYR A 265 10.17 -13.67 17.94
CA TYR A 265 9.44 -14.29 19.06
C TYR A 265 9.56 -13.58 20.42
N HIS A 266 10.16 -12.39 20.49
CA HIS A 266 10.35 -11.67 21.74
C HIS A 266 10.26 -10.15 21.56
N THR A 267 9.16 -9.58 22.09
CA THR A 267 8.95 -8.13 22.18
C THR A 267 9.05 -7.71 23.65
N PRO A 268 10.17 -7.09 24.08
CA PRO A 268 10.35 -6.66 25.47
C PRO A 268 9.30 -5.64 25.92
N GLU A 269 9.08 -5.53 27.24
CA GLU A 269 8.24 -4.48 27.80
C GLU A 269 8.77 -3.08 27.43
N GLY A 270 7.86 -2.19 27.03
CA GLY A 270 8.22 -0.85 26.55
C GLY A 270 8.79 -0.82 25.12
N SER A 271 8.83 -1.95 24.42
CA SER A 271 9.16 -2.04 23.00
C SER A 271 7.92 -2.30 22.14
N GLU A 272 8.05 -2.06 20.83
CA GLU A 272 7.03 -2.39 19.84
C GLU A 272 7.62 -3.33 18.79
N ASP A 273 6.73 -4.06 18.12
CA ASP A 273 7.07 -5.00 17.06
C ASP A 273 6.33 -4.65 15.76
N HIS A 274 6.55 -5.47 14.73
CA HIS A 274 5.99 -5.30 13.40
C HIS A 274 4.52 -5.70 13.28
N MET A 275 3.90 -6.25 14.34
CA MET A 275 2.52 -6.78 14.30
C MET A 275 1.47 -5.66 14.41
N GLY A 276 1.49 -4.74 13.46
CA GLY A 276 0.57 -3.61 13.34
C GLY A 276 0.54 -3.03 11.92
N PHE A 277 -0.12 -1.89 11.76
CA PHE A 277 -0.22 -1.22 10.45
C PHE A 277 1.15 -0.88 9.84
N ARG A 278 2.15 -0.58 10.68
CA ARG A 278 3.49 -0.14 10.26
C ARG A 278 4.43 -1.30 9.88
N ILE A 279 3.92 -2.50 9.61
CA ILE A 279 4.71 -3.66 9.17
C ILE A 279 5.68 -3.33 8.02
N PHE A 280 5.28 -2.42 7.13
CA PHE A 280 6.11 -1.97 6.01
C PHE A 280 7.42 -1.30 6.45
N ASP A 281 7.50 -0.68 7.63
CA ASP A 281 8.76 -0.09 8.12
C ASP A 281 9.78 -1.19 8.43
N TRP A 282 9.33 -2.33 8.95
CA TRP A 282 10.16 -3.49 9.23
C TRP A 282 10.60 -4.20 7.94
N TYR A 283 9.69 -4.35 6.98
CA TYR A 283 10.01 -4.96 5.69
C TYR A 283 10.96 -4.08 4.87
N ASN A 284 10.86 -2.75 5.00
CA ASN A 284 11.81 -1.79 4.43
C ASN A 284 13.22 -1.97 5.02
N ALA A 285 13.34 -2.11 6.35
CA ALA A 285 14.63 -2.34 6.99
C ALA A 285 15.27 -3.65 6.51
N ILE A 286 14.49 -4.73 6.41
CA ILE A 286 14.96 -6.04 5.94
C ILE A 286 15.39 -5.98 4.47
N SER A 287 14.53 -5.47 3.58
CA SER A 287 14.85 -5.37 2.15
C SER A 287 16.09 -4.52 1.91
N ARG A 288 16.23 -3.39 2.61
CA ARG A 288 17.44 -2.56 2.53
C ARG A 288 18.69 -3.29 3.02
N ALA A 289 18.59 -4.00 4.14
CA ALA A 289 19.72 -4.72 4.71
C ALA A 289 20.22 -5.85 3.79
N VAL A 290 19.32 -6.56 3.12
CA VAL A 290 19.67 -7.71 2.27
C VAL A 290 20.01 -7.28 0.84
N THR A 291 19.18 -6.43 0.23
CA THR A 291 19.28 -6.10 -1.20
C THR A 291 20.01 -4.77 -1.46
N GLY A 292 20.34 -4.00 -0.42
CA GLY A 292 20.88 -2.64 -0.54
C GLY A 292 19.85 -1.57 -0.91
N SER A 293 18.59 -1.95 -1.17
CA SER A 293 17.51 -1.04 -1.57
C SER A 293 16.18 -1.40 -0.88
N VAL A 294 15.24 -0.46 -0.82
CA VAL A 294 13.88 -0.78 -0.34
C VAL A 294 13.06 -1.32 -1.50
N LEU A 295 12.45 -2.49 -1.32
CA LEU A 295 11.56 -3.07 -2.32
C LEU A 295 10.18 -2.38 -2.26
N PRO A 296 9.43 -2.31 -3.37
CA PRO A 296 8.05 -1.89 -3.34
C PRO A 296 7.19 -2.86 -2.51
N ILE A 297 6.12 -2.35 -1.90
CA ILE A 297 5.23 -3.12 -1.02
C ILE A 297 3.78 -2.92 -1.43
N ILE A 298 3.01 -4.00 -1.49
CA ILE A 298 1.54 -3.98 -1.56
C ILE A 298 1.00 -4.53 -0.24
N LEU A 299 0.19 -3.74 0.46
CA LEU A 299 -0.57 -4.25 1.60
C LEU A 299 -1.79 -4.99 1.03
N VAL A 300 -1.65 -6.31 0.87
CA VAL A 300 -2.59 -7.20 0.17
C VAL A 300 -3.96 -7.21 0.84
N ALA A 301 -3.95 -7.15 2.17
CA ALA A 301 -5.10 -6.77 2.97
C ALA A 301 -4.66 -5.96 4.20
N ALA A 302 -5.53 -5.05 4.63
CA ALA A 302 -5.27 -4.13 5.74
C ALA A 302 -6.56 -3.82 6.51
N GLY A 303 -6.40 -3.38 7.77
CA GLY A 303 -7.51 -3.06 8.66
C GLY A 303 -7.61 -4.03 9.82
N VAL A 304 -8.83 -4.48 10.15
CA VAL A 304 -9.07 -5.35 11.31
C VAL A 304 -9.33 -6.79 10.86
N GLN A 305 -8.38 -7.69 11.16
CA GLN A 305 -8.55 -9.13 11.06
C GLN A 305 -9.33 -9.61 12.30
N ARG A 306 -10.57 -10.07 12.14
CA ARG A 306 -11.44 -10.49 13.27
C ARG A 306 -11.47 -11.99 13.48
N GLU A 307 -10.73 -12.76 12.69
CA GLU A 307 -10.61 -14.21 12.87
C GLU A 307 -9.95 -14.56 14.22
N ASN A 308 -9.12 -13.66 14.77
CA ASN A 308 -8.36 -13.88 16.02
C ASN A 308 -8.70 -12.92 17.17
N SER A 309 -9.64 -11.98 17.01
CA SER A 309 -9.96 -10.99 18.06
C SER A 309 -11.23 -11.39 18.84
N GLN A 310 -11.06 -11.86 20.08
CA GLN A 310 -12.21 -12.08 21.00
C GLN A 310 -12.93 -10.77 21.36
N ALA A 311 -12.24 -9.63 21.29
CA ALA A 311 -12.81 -8.31 21.44
C ALA A 311 -13.22 -7.76 20.07
N ARG A 312 -14.49 -7.33 19.93
CA ARG A 312 -14.90 -6.56 18.76
C ARG A 312 -14.25 -5.18 18.87
N ASP A 313 -13.32 -4.85 17.97
CA ASP A 313 -12.97 -3.45 17.75
C ASP A 313 -14.27 -2.67 17.53
N ALA A 314 -14.51 -1.68 18.40
CA ALA A 314 -15.78 -1.00 18.47
C ALA A 314 -16.06 -0.16 17.21
N GLN A 315 -15.01 0.21 16.45
CA GLN A 315 -15.09 1.13 15.30
C GLN A 315 -14.06 0.78 14.19
N PRO A 316 -14.15 -0.39 13.54
CA PRO A 316 -13.15 -0.84 12.55
C PRO A 316 -13.00 0.10 11.35
N VAL A 317 -14.11 0.67 10.86
CA VAL A 317 -14.08 1.63 9.74
C VAL A 317 -13.33 2.92 10.08
N ARG A 318 -13.40 3.40 11.33
CA ARG A 318 -12.67 4.61 11.72
C ARG A 318 -11.15 4.40 11.71
N ARG A 319 -10.69 3.18 12.02
CA ARG A 319 -9.28 2.83 11.83
C ARG A 319 -8.91 2.78 10.35
N ALA A 320 -9.76 2.19 9.51
CA ALA A 320 -9.55 2.18 8.06
C ALA A 320 -9.46 3.62 7.51
N ILE A 321 -10.32 4.53 7.98
CA ILE A 321 -10.27 5.96 7.64
C ILE A 321 -8.95 6.58 8.09
N ALA A 322 -8.51 6.36 9.33
CA ALA A 322 -7.23 6.89 9.82
C ALA A 322 -6.01 6.35 9.03
N MET A 323 -6.08 5.08 8.60
CA MET A 323 -5.09 4.48 7.70
C MET A 323 -5.12 5.18 6.34
N ALA A 324 -6.31 5.41 5.77
CA ALA A 324 -6.48 6.09 4.50
C ALA A 324 -5.94 7.52 4.52
N GLU A 325 -6.23 8.28 5.59
CA GLU A 325 -5.66 9.61 5.80
C GLU A 325 -4.13 9.57 5.84
N SER A 326 -3.53 8.57 6.46
CA SER A 326 -2.06 8.40 6.52
C SER A 326 -1.43 8.14 5.14
N LEU A 327 -2.17 7.50 4.23
CA LEU A 327 -1.77 7.28 2.84
C LEU A 327 -1.86 8.56 2.00
N GLN A 328 -2.77 9.47 2.32
CA GLN A 328 -2.96 10.70 1.54
C GLN A 328 -2.03 11.85 1.96
N ARG A 329 -1.23 11.68 3.04
CA ARG A 329 -0.29 12.69 3.53
C ARG A 329 0.81 13.02 2.52
N ALA A 330 1.00 14.32 2.27
CA ALA A 330 2.03 14.83 1.38
C ALA A 330 3.45 14.57 1.92
N PRO A 331 4.49 14.55 1.05
CA PRO A 331 5.87 14.33 1.47
C PRO A 331 6.44 15.39 2.43
N SER A 332 5.91 16.61 2.40
CA SER A 332 6.28 17.71 3.30
C SER A 332 5.69 17.59 4.70
N ASP A 333 4.83 16.60 4.94
CA ASP A 333 4.22 16.38 6.25
C ASP A 333 5.22 15.75 7.22
N THR A 334 5.52 16.47 8.31
CA THR A 334 6.45 16.05 9.37
C THR A 334 5.81 15.11 10.40
N HIS A 335 4.53 14.75 10.24
CA HIS A 335 3.87 13.80 11.14
C HIS A 335 4.53 12.41 11.10
N ASN A 336 4.76 11.83 12.28
CA ASN A 336 5.41 10.54 12.50
C ASN A 336 4.58 9.31 12.04
N ASN A 337 3.64 9.51 11.12
CA ASN A 337 2.74 8.47 10.62
C ASN A 337 2.45 8.65 9.11
N ARG A 338 3.43 9.11 8.33
CA ARG A 338 3.34 9.10 6.86
C ARG A 338 3.66 7.70 6.35
N VAL A 339 2.91 7.22 5.36
CA VAL A 339 3.21 5.96 4.68
C VAL A 339 4.20 6.23 3.52
N PRO A 340 5.34 5.52 3.45
CA PRO A 340 6.38 5.79 2.47
C PRO A 340 5.91 5.49 1.04
N ALA A 341 6.53 6.13 0.05
CA ALA A 341 6.11 6.06 -1.35
C ALA A 341 6.28 4.68 -1.99
N ASN A 342 7.16 3.83 -1.43
CA ASN A 342 7.34 2.45 -1.91
C ASN A 342 6.18 1.53 -1.50
N VAL A 343 5.31 1.94 -0.57
CA VAL A 343 4.02 1.27 -0.36
C VAL A 343 3.07 1.74 -1.46
N LEU A 344 2.86 0.85 -2.43
CA LEU A 344 2.14 1.10 -3.67
C LEU A 344 0.63 1.17 -3.45
N ALA A 345 0.11 0.27 -2.61
CA ALA A 345 -1.31 0.12 -2.36
C ALA A 345 -1.59 -0.37 -0.94
N CYS A 346 -2.74 0.02 -0.41
CA CYS A 346 -3.31 -0.47 0.83
C CYS A 346 -4.75 -0.94 0.57
N ASN A 347 -4.94 -2.25 0.48
CA ASN A 347 -6.24 -2.84 0.16
C ASN A 347 -7.01 -3.14 1.45
N PHE A 348 -8.08 -2.40 1.71
CA PHE A 348 -8.87 -2.58 2.93
C PHE A 348 -9.73 -3.85 2.87
N TRP A 349 -9.78 -4.60 3.96
CA TRP A 349 -10.68 -5.74 4.12
C TRP A 349 -12.05 -5.25 4.61
N LEU A 350 -13.19 -5.48 3.96
CA LEU A 350 -13.50 -6.31 2.79
C LEU A 350 -14.71 -5.66 2.06
N LEU A 351 -14.76 -5.67 0.73
CA LEU A 351 -15.91 -5.10 0.00
C LEU A 351 -17.20 -5.81 0.38
N CYS A 352 -17.25 -7.13 0.20
CA CYS A 352 -18.42 -7.94 0.50
C CYS A 352 -18.09 -9.43 0.70
N ALA A 353 -19.04 -10.16 1.29
CA ALA A 353 -19.05 -11.62 1.37
C ALA A 353 -20.50 -12.11 1.37
N ALA A 354 -20.72 -13.39 1.05
CA ALA A 354 -22.04 -14.02 1.19
C ALA A 354 -22.55 -13.95 2.64
N GLU A 355 -23.88 -13.90 2.84
CA GLU A 355 -24.49 -13.69 4.16
C GLU A 355 -24.20 -14.80 5.18
N ASP A 356 -23.98 -16.02 4.68
CA ASP A 356 -23.60 -17.20 5.45
C ASP A 356 -22.08 -17.33 5.68
N SER A 357 -21.28 -16.48 5.02
CA SER A 357 -19.83 -16.47 5.21
C SER A 357 -19.45 -15.88 6.57
N PRO A 358 -18.48 -16.47 7.31
CA PRO A 358 -17.88 -15.85 8.48
C PRO A 358 -17.31 -14.45 8.20
N SER A 359 -16.86 -14.21 6.96
CA SER A 359 -16.30 -12.92 6.55
C SER A 359 -17.34 -11.82 6.38
N SER A 360 -18.65 -12.12 6.40
CA SER A 360 -19.73 -11.14 6.22
C SER A 360 -19.69 -9.99 7.23
N ILE A 361 -19.19 -10.24 8.45
CA ILE A 361 -19.05 -9.23 9.50
C ILE A 361 -18.01 -8.13 9.18
N HIS A 362 -17.20 -8.35 8.14
CA HIS A 362 -16.18 -7.43 7.64
C HIS A 362 -16.61 -6.66 6.40
N SER A 363 -17.72 -7.06 5.78
CA SER A 363 -18.19 -6.43 4.55
C SER A 363 -18.50 -4.95 4.77
N TRP A 364 -18.23 -4.12 3.77
CA TRP A 364 -18.67 -2.72 3.74
C TRP A 364 -20.01 -2.56 3.03
N PHE A 365 -20.36 -3.54 2.20
CA PHE A 365 -21.62 -3.57 1.45
C PHE A 365 -22.42 -4.83 1.73
N ARG A 366 -23.74 -4.71 1.68
CA ARG A 366 -24.67 -5.82 1.85
C ARG A 366 -24.75 -6.64 0.57
N TYR A 367 -24.57 -7.96 0.69
CA TYR A 367 -24.48 -8.88 -0.45
C TYR A 367 -25.64 -8.78 -1.44
N GLN A 368 -26.89 -8.83 -0.97
CA GLN A 368 -28.05 -8.87 -1.87
C GLN A 368 -28.24 -7.57 -2.66
N THR A 369 -28.05 -6.43 -2.00
CA THR A 369 -28.44 -5.12 -2.53
C THR A 369 -27.29 -4.30 -3.10
N ALA A 370 -26.04 -4.69 -2.85
CA ALA A 370 -24.85 -3.88 -3.11
C ALA A 370 -24.94 -2.45 -2.53
N LYS A 371 -25.78 -2.25 -1.50
CA LYS A 371 -25.85 -0.99 -0.75
C LYS A 371 -24.85 -1.02 0.41
N PRO A 372 -24.23 0.13 0.73
CA PRO A 372 -23.31 0.20 1.86
C PRO A 372 -24.07 -0.17 3.15
N ASN A 373 -23.39 -0.87 4.07
CA ASN A 373 -23.84 -0.99 5.45
C ASN A 373 -23.29 0.18 6.27
N GLN A 374 -23.41 0.16 7.60
CA GLN A 374 -22.92 1.25 8.45
C GLN A 374 -21.43 1.57 8.20
N GLN A 375 -20.58 0.56 8.01
CA GLN A 375 -19.15 0.77 7.73
C GLN A 375 -18.95 1.42 6.36
N GLY A 376 -19.64 0.93 5.33
CA GLY A 376 -19.60 1.54 4.00
C GLY A 376 -20.11 2.98 4.01
N GLU A 377 -21.20 3.27 4.72
CA GLU A 377 -21.78 4.61 4.84
C GLU A 377 -20.79 5.58 5.52
N GLU A 378 -20.18 5.18 6.63
CA GLU A 378 -19.18 6.01 7.33
C GLU A 378 -17.96 6.31 6.45
N TRP A 379 -17.48 5.34 5.66
CA TRP A 379 -16.40 5.57 4.70
C TRP A 379 -16.81 6.54 3.59
N LEU A 380 -17.99 6.33 3.00
CA LEU A 380 -18.49 7.16 1.92
C LEU A 380 -18.72 8.60 2.36
N ASP A 381 -19.21 8.81 3.59
CA ASP A 381 -19.37 10.14 4.18
C ASP A 381 -18.03 10.84 4.40
N TRP A 382 -17.00 10.11 4.84
CA TRP A 382 -15.64 10.65 5.00
C TRP A 382 -15.00 11.00 3.65
N ASN A 383 -15.13 10.11 2.66
CA ASN A 383 -14.54 10.28 1.33
C ASN A 383 -15.40 11.13 0.39
N ALA A 384 -16.58 11.57 0.83
CA ALA A 384 -17.43 12.44 0.04
C ALA A 384 -16.66 13.72 -0.30
N PRO A 385 -16.69 14.19 -1.56
CA PRO A 385 -16.12 15.47 -1.91
C PRO A 385 -16.83 16.53 -1.08
N LYS A 386 -16.14 17.08 -0.07
CA LYS A 386 -16.69 18.12 0.80
C LYS A 386 -17.05 19.32 -0.09
N ALA A 387 -18.33 19.43 -0.45
CA ALA A 387 -18.87 20.63 -1.05
C ALA A 387 -18.48 21.78 -0.11
N LYS A 388 -17.71 22.75 -0.63
CA LYS A 388 -17.35 23.98 0.08
C LYS A 388 -18.60 24.48 0.79
N SER A 389 -18.55 24.57 2.12
CA SER A 389 -19.66 24.94 2.99
C SER A 389 -20.53 26.00 2.35
N ALA A 390 -21.79 25.64 2.07
CA ALA A 390 -22.84 26.60 1.88
C ALA A 390 -22.82 27.54 3.10
N ALA A 391 -22.61 28.82 2.84
CA ALA A 391 -22.76 29.86 3.84
C ALA A 391 -24.09 29.66 4.56
N VAL A 392 -24.03 29.67 5.89
CA VAL A 392 -25.17 29.68 6.79
C VAL A 392 -26.08 30.84 6.39
N ALA A 393 -27.17 30.54 5.69
CA ALA A 393 -28.20 31.53 5.39
C ALA A 393 -28.97 31.81 6.69
N GLN A 394 -28.60 32.90 7.37
CA GLN A 394 -29.50 33.54 8.32
C GLN A 394 -30.72 34.11 7.56
N PRO A 395 -31.95 33.97 8.07
CA PRO A 395 -33.12 34.52 7.42
C PRO A 395 -33.22 36.01 7.74
N VAL A 396 -33.11 36.87 6.73
CA VAL A 396 -33.43 38.30 6.85
C VAL A 396 -34.61 38.64 5.93
N ALA A 397 -35.57 39.34 6.53
CA ALA A 397 -36.89 39.67 6.04
C ALA A 397 -36.93 40.48 4.72
N ALA A 398 -38.08 40.37 4.05
CA ALA A 398 -38.44 41.03 2.80
C ALA A 398 -38.65 42.55 2.90
N VAL A 399 -38.38 43.29 1.80
CA VAL A 399 -39.23 44.33 1.14
C VAL A 399 -38.62 44.67 -0.26
N PRO A 400 -39.41 45.02 -1.31
CA PRO A 400 -39.02 44.99 -2.73
C PRO A 400 -38.88 46.42 -3.36
N PRO A 401 -38.99 46.61 -4.70
CA PRO A 401 -37.91 46.96 -5.61
C PRO A 401 -37.88 48.43 -6.05
N ALA A 402 -36.74 48.93 -6.53
CA ALA A 402 -36.68 50.18 -7.30
C ALA A 402 -35.65 50.13 -8.44
N THR A 403 -36.06 50.80 -9.50
CA THR A 403 -35.66 50.74 -10.91
C THR A 403 -34.42 51.55 -11.30
N SER A 404 -33.63 50.93 -12.18
CA SER A 404 -33.06 51.44 -13.46
C SER A 404 -31.99 52.55 -13.55
N SER A 405 -31.01 52.23 -14.42
CA SER A 405 -30.10 53.08 -15.22
C SER A 405 -28.86 53.63 -14.48
N ASN A 406 -27.62 53.63 -15.00
CA ASN A 406 -27.15 53.72 -16.38
C ASN A 406 -25.72 53.13 -16.57
N LEU A 407 -25.37 52.98 -17.86
CA LEU A 407 -24.16 52.41 -18.45
C LEU A 407 -22.82 53.04 -18.00
N SER A 408 -21.77 52.23 -17.93
CA SER A 408 -20.49 52.55 -18.60
C SER A 408 -19.69 51.28 -18.94
N ALA A 409 -19.03 51.32 -20.09
CA ALA A 409 -18.22 50.25 -20.67
C ALA A 409 -16.86 50.13 -19.97
N GLY A 410 -16.31 48.92 -19.90
CA GLY A 410 -14.92 48.71 -19.48
C GLY A 410 -14.53 47.23 -19.36
N SER A 411 -13.88 46.74 -20.41
CA SER A 411 -12.85 45.68 -20.41
C SER A 411 -13.07 44.40 -19.57
N LYS A 412 -13.17 43.28 -20.28
CA LYS A 412 -12.90 41.92 -19.77
C LYS A 412 -11.57 41.91 -18.98
N GLY A 413 -11.60 41.35 -17.78
CA GLY A 413 -10.42 40.99 -17.01
C GLY A 413 -10.72 39.72 -16.22
N ILE A 414 -10.18 38.60 -16.68
CA ILE A 414 -10.20 37.31 -15.98
C ILE A 414 -9.33 37.48 -14.74
N THR A 415 -9.93 37.62 -13.56
CA THR A 415 -9.17 37.60 -12.30
C THR A 415 -8.84 36.17 -11.93
N LYS A 416 -7.65 35.72 -12.36
CA LYS A 416 -6.99 34.49 -11.90
C LYS A 416 -6.79 34.61 -10.38
N ALA A 417 -7.18 33.59 -9.63
CA ALA A 417 -6.95 33.53 -8.19
C ALA A 417 -5.44 33.50 -7.92
N GLN A 418 -4.89 34.59 -7.39
CA GLN A 418 -3.50 34.64 -6.93
C GLN A 418 -3.42 33.81 -5.64
N THR A 419 -2.73 32.66 -5.69
CA THR A 419 -2.61 31.71 -4.57
C THR A 419 -1.30 31.87 -3.80
N LEU A 420 -0.33 32.60 -4.34
CA LEU A 420 0.97 32.82 -3.71
C LEU A 420 1.11 34.29 -3.30
N ALA A 421 1.57 34.56 -2.08
CA ALA A 421 1.76 35.93 -1.61
C ALA A 421 3.01 36.58 -2.26
N HIS A 422 4.13 35.85 -2.34
CA HIS A 422 5.40 36.36 -2.85
C HIS A 422 6.21 35.24 -3.52
N TYR A 423 6.71 35.46 -4.73
CA TYR A 423 7.54 34.51 -5.48
C TYR A 423 8.87 35.14 -5.91
N MET A 424 9.99 34.48 -5.66
CA MET A 424 11.30 34.86 -6.20
C MET A 424 11.54 34.07 -7.48
N LEU A 425 11.55 34.76 -8.62
CA LEU A 425 11.87 34.16 -9.90
C LEU A 425 13.38 34.15 -10.09
N LEU A 426 13.93 32.99 -10.43
CA LEU A 426 15.35 32.79 -10.76
C LEU A 426 15.55 32.73 -12.28
N PRO A 427 16.66 33.26 -12.83
CA PRO A 427 16.95 33.17 -14.25
C PRO A 427 17.34 31.73 -14.60
N HIS A 428 16.92 31.26 -15.77
CA HIS A 428 17.02 29.84 -16.16
C HIS A 428 18.45 29.33 -16.41
N ALA A 429 19.45 30.23 -16.41
CA ALA A 429 20.81 29.94 -16.86
C ALA A 429 21.94 30.25 -15.85
N GLU A 430 21.65 30.77 -14.66
CA GLU A 430 22.68 31.14 -13.68
C GLU A 430 22.55 30.38 -12.36
N HIS A 431 23.68 29.92 -11.83
CA HIS A 431 23.76 29.35 -10.49
C HIS A 431 23.63 30.47 -9.45
N TRP A 432 22.44 30.61 -8.87
CA TRP A 432 22.20 31.62 -7.85
C TRP A 432 22.86 31.22 -6.52
N PRO A 433 23.55 32.15 -5.82
CA PRO A 433 24.12 31.87 -4.51
C PRO A 433 23.01 31.44 -3.52
N MET A 434 23.06 30.18 -3.08
CA MET A 434 22.01 29.61 -2.23
C MET A 434 21.86 30.31 -0.88
N ASP A 435 22.91 30.96 -0.39
CA ASP A 435 22.84 31.76 0.83
C ASP A 435 22.01 33.03 0.65
N THR A 436 22.09 33.69 -0.51
CA THR A 436 21.21 34.84 -0.84
C THR A 436 19.76 34.40 -1.00
N VAL A 437 19.52 33.24 -1.63
CA VAL A 437 18.17 32.65 -1.72
C VAL A 437 17.64 32.34 -0.32
N ARG A 438 18.44 31.70 0.53
CA ARG A 438 18.04 31.34 1.90
C ARG A 438 17.70 32.57 2.73
N SER A 439 18.55 33.59 2.74
CA SER A 439 18.30 34.84 3.48
C SER A 439 17.03 35.56 2.98
N PHE A 440 16.73 35.49 1.68
CA PHE A 440 15.50 36.06 1.14
C PHE A 440 14.26 35.27 1.56
N LEU A 441 14.30 33.94 1.50
CA LEU A 441 13.20 33.06 1.91
C LEU A 441 12.86 33.23 3.40
N GLU A 442 13.88 33.35 4.26
CA GLU A 442 13.69 33.56 5.70
C GLU A 442 13.05 34.92 6.01
N SER A 443 13.45 35.98 5.29
CA SER A 443 12.98 37.35 5.54
C SER A 443 11.61 37.67 4.93
N HIS A 444 11.24 37.03 3.81
CA HIS A 444 10.03 37.38 3.06
C HIS A 444 9.00 36.25 2.95
N GLN A 445 9.27 35.05 3.45
CA GLN A 445 8.38 33.87 3.35
C GLN A 445 7.92 33.62 1.90
N ALA A 446 8.80 33.87 0.93
CA ALA A 446 8.51 33.72 -0.49
C ALA A 446 8.66 32.26 -0.94
N ALA A 447 8.00 31.87 -2.04
CA ALA A 447 8.36 30.67 -2.79
C ALA A 447 9.44 31.02 -3.83
N VAL A 448 10.35 30.10 -4.17
CA VAL A 448 11.42 30.34 -5.15
C VAL A 448 11.38 29.30 -6.26
N GLY A 449 11.67 29.73 -7.49
CA GLY A 449 11.84 28.81 -8.62
C GLY A 449 12.07 29.55 -9.93
N THR A 450 12.09 28.81 -11.03
CA THR A 450 12.34 29.32 -12.38
C THR A 450 11.07 29.40 -13.23
N SER A 451 9.89 29.12 -12.66
CA SER A 451 8.64 29.02 -13.40
C SER A 451 7.92 30.37 -13.48
N LEU A 452 7.80 30.90 -14.70
CA LEU A 452 6.99 32.09 -14.98
C LEU A 452 5.50 31.85 -14.66
N GLU A 453 4.99 30.64 -14.88
CA GLU A 453 3.59 30.32 -14.58
C GLU A 453 3.27 30.43 -13.07
N GLN A 454 4.21 29.98 -12.23
CA GLN A 454 4.10 30.12 -10.77
C GLN A 454 4.28 31.58 -10.33
N ALA A 455 5.20 32.31 -10.96
CA ALA A 455 5.37 33.75 -10.71
C ALA A 455 4.08 34.53 -11.03
N LEU A 456 3.38 34.19 -12.12
CA LEU A 456 2.09 34.80 -12.49
C LEU A 456 0.94 34.47 -11.54
N ALA A 457 1.08 33.45 -10.69
CA ALA A 457 0.12 33.12 -9.65
C ALA A 457 0.40 33.86 -8.33
N ALA A 458 1.48 34.65 -8.26
CA ALA A 458 1.87 35.39 -7.09
C ALA A 458 1.41 36.85 -7.12
N SER A 459 0.99 37.39 -5.97
CA SER A 459 0.66 38.82 -5.85
C SER A 459 1.90 39.71 -5.97
N ARG A 460 3.07 39.20 -5.55
CA ARG A 460 4.35 39.90 -5.60
C ARG A 460 5.43 39.00 -6.18
N VAL A 461 6.26 39.52 -7.08
CA VAL A 461 7.36 38.77 -7.70
C VAL A 461 8.66 39.53 -7.55
N THR A 462 9.69 38.90 -6.99
CA THR A 462 11.05 39.46 -6.94
C THR A 462 11.92 38.78 -7.97
N LEU A 463 12.47 39.55 -8.89
CA LEU A 463 13.37 39.06 -9.93
C LEU A 463 14.80 39.02 -9.40
N ALA A 464 15.35 37.81 -9.33
CA ALA A 464 16.74 37.60 -8.95
C ALA A 464 17.65 37.98 -10.12
N GLY A 465 18.57 38.92 -9.90
CA GLY A 465 19.62 39.31 -10.86
C GLY A 465 19.38 40.58 -11.64
N GLY A 466 18.38 41.39 -11.29
CA GLY A 466 18.09 42.61 -12.04
C GLY A 466 16.97 42.43 -13.05
N LEU A 467 16.38 43.56 -13.46
CA LEU A 467 15.46 43.61 -14.61
C LEU A 467 16.16 43.14 -15.91
N GLU A 468 17.47 43.35 -16.01
CA GLU A 468 18.29 43.02 -17.17
C GLU A 468 18.49 41.52 -17.37
N ALA A 469 18.31 40.71 -16.32
CA ALA A 469 18.42 39.25 -16.39
C ALA A 469 17.19 38.58 -17.02
N TYR A 470 16.14 39.34 -17.34
CA TYR A 470 14.88 38.82 -17.90
C TYR A 470 14.49 39.55 -19.17
N PRO A 471 13.91 38.84 -20.17
CA PRO A 471 13.34 39.49 -21.35
C PRO A 471 12.25 40.51 -20.98
N ASP A 472 12.17 41.63 -21.70
CA ASP A 472 11.13 42.66 -21.53
C ASP A 472 9.70 42.09 -21.60
N GLU A 473 9.51 41.02 -22.36
CA GLU A 473 8.23 40.32 -22.49
C GLU A 473 7.79 39.65 -21.18
N THR A 474 8.72 39.09 -20.41
CA THR A 474 8.46 38.50 -19.09
C THR A 474 7.96 39.55 -18.11
N LEU A 475 8.61 40.72 -18.10
CA LEU A 475 8.22 41.85 -17.26
C LEU A 475 6.83 42.38 -17.61
N ARG A 476 6.55 42.55 -18.91
CA ARG A 476 5.22 42.96 -19.38
C ARG A 476 4.15 41.96 -18.98
N THR A 477 4.43 40.67 -19.07
CA THR A 477 3.49 39.60 -18.73
C THR A 477 3.17 39.61 -17.23
N LEU A 478 4.16 39.78 -16.36
CA LEU A 478 3.96 39.89 -14.90
C LEU A 478 3.14 41.12 -14.52
N ILE A 479 3.43 42.27 -15.12
CA ILE A 479 2.69 43.52 -14.86
C ILE A 479 1.24 43.41 -15.37
N GLN A 480 1.02 42.83 -16.55
CA GLN A 480 -0.33 42.61 -17.10
C GLN A 480 -1.15 41.62 -16.26
N ALA A 481 -0.51 40.68 -15.58
CA ALA A 481 -1.15 39.77 -14.63
C ALA A 481 -1.43 40.40 -13.26
N GLY A 482 -1.05 41.68 -13.06
CA GLY A 482 -1.27 42.42 -11.82
C GLY A 482 -0.28 42.07 -10.69
N CYS A 483 0.86 41.47 -11.02
CA CYS A 483 1.92 41.19 -10.04
C CYS A 483 2.69 42.48 -9.71
N ALA A 484 2.96 42.73 -8.43
CA ALA A 484 3.92 43.75 -8.01
C ALA A 484 5.35 43.21 -8.22
N VAL A 485 6.14 43.83 -9.10
CA VAL A 485 7.48 43.35 -9.45
C VAL A 485 8.57 44.15 -8.74
N ASP A 486 9.42 43.47 -7.98
CA ASP A 486 10.61 44.04 -7.34
C ASP A 486 11.89 43.43 -7.91
N ASN A 487 13.01 44.10 -7.66
CA ASN A 487 14.33 43.68 -8.11
C ASN A 487 15.25 43.37 -6.91
N LEU A 488 15.95 42.24 -6.97
CA LEU A 488 17.08 41.94 -6.10
C LEU A 488 18.35 41.74 -6.96
N GLN A 489 19.29 42.70 -6.89
CA GLN A 489 20.61 42.54 -7.50
C GLN A 489 21.46 41.58 -6.68
N ALA A 490 22.23 40.72 -7.35
CA ALA A 490 23.29 39.97 -6.69
C ALA A 490 24.33 40.99 -6.17
N ALA A 491 24.67 40.87 -4.89
CA ALA A 491 25.72 41.69 -4.27
C ALA A 491 27.11 41.22 -4.69
#